data_AF-A0A2Z4UB00-F1
#
_entry.id   AF-A0A2Z4UB00-F1
#
_cell.length_a   1.000
_cell.length_b   1.000
_cell.length_c   1.000
_cell.angle_alpha   90.00
_cell.angle_beta   90.00
_cell.angle_gamma   90.00
#
_symmetry.space_group_name_H-M   'P 1'
#
loop_
_entity.id
_entity.type
_entity.pdbx_description
1 polymer ?
#
loop_
_entity_poly.entity_id
_entity_poly.type
_entity_poly.pdbx_seq_one_letter_code
_entity_poly.pdbx_strand_id
1 'polypeptide(L)'
;MSEEKKQEKPYWEDKEYSFFSHKNCEYFPCHETKDTDNFNCLFCYCPLYALGSKCGGNFKYTDNGIKDCSACLLPHKKKNYGYIMSKYNEIMELAKKNR
;
A
#
# COMPACT_ATOMS: atom_id res chain seq x y z
N MET A 1 29.73 -16.97 -20.43
CA MET A 1 28.34 -16.75 -20.85
C MET A 1 27.51 -16.69 -19.58
N SER A 2 27.12 -15.50 -19.15
CA SER A 2 26.40 -15.29 -17.90
C SER A 2 24.96 -15.80 -18.03
N GLU A 3 24.59 -16.77 -17.20
CA GLU A 3 23.22 -17.25 -17.08
C GLU A 3 22.32 -16.10 -16.60
N GLU A 4 21.47 -15.58 -17.48
CA GLU A 4 20.41 -14.66 -17.11
C GLU A 4 19.42 -15.41 -16.20
N LYS A 5 19.50 -15.17 -14.89
CA LYS A 5 18.47 -15.59 -13.95
C LYS A 5 17.16 -14.90 -14.33
N LYS A 6 16.25 -15.64 -14.98
CA LYS A 6 14.85 -15.23 -15.12
C LYS A 6 14.29 -14.99 -13.72
N GLN A 7 14.02 -13.74 -13.40
CA GLN A 7 13.39 -13.37 -12.14
C GLN A 7 11.94 -13.87 -12.19
N GLU A 8 11.62 -14.88 -11.39
CA GLU A 8 10.25 -15.40 -11.31
C GLU A 8 9.30 -14.31 -10.81
N LYS A 9 8.11 -14.24 -11.43
CA LYS A 9 7.05 -13.33 -11.02
C LYS A 9 6.64 -13.58 -9.57
N PRO A 10 6.37 -12.54 -8.76
CA PRO A 10 5.85 -12.73 -7.41
C PRO A 10 4.54 -13.52 -7.39
N TYR A 11 4.30 -14.31 -6.33
CA TYR A 11 3.13 -15.19 -6.20
C TYR A 11 1.76 -14.48 -6.32
N TRP A 12 1.73 -13.18 -6.06
CA TRP A 12 0.56 -12.31 -6.06
C TRP A 12 0.34 -11.58 -7.39
N GLU A 13 1.34 -11.58 -8.28
CA GLU A 13 1.20 -10.94 -9.58
C GLU A 13 0.14 -11.69 -10.40
N ASP A 14 -0.72 -10.94 -11.09
CA ASP A 14 -1.85 -11.45 -11.86
C ASP A 14 -2.89 -12.26 -11.04
N LYS A 15 -2.96 -12.03 -9.71
CA LYS A 15 -3.98 -12.63 -8.84
C LYS A 15 -5.07 -11.64 -8.46
N GLU A 16 -6.33 -12.05 -8.56
CA GLU A 16 -7.49 -11.21 -8.21
C GLU A 16 -7.49 -10.77 -6.74
N TYR A 17 -6.94 -11.57 -5.81
CA TYR A 17 -6.87 -11.17 -4.39
C TYR A 17 -5.87 -10.03 -4.14
N SER A 18 -4.96 -9.74 -5.07
CA SER A 18 -3.93 -8.72 -4.89
C SER A 18 -4.33 -7.34 -5.42
N PHE A 19 -5.46 -7.27 -6.12
CA PHE A 19 -5.94 -6.06 -6.76
C PHE A 19 -7.48 -5.99 -6.76
N PHE A 20 -8.00 -4.87 -6.30
CA PHE A 20 -9.42 -4.56 -6.39
C PHE A 20 -9.58 -3.08 -6.73
N SER A 21 -10.54 -2.71 -7.58
CA SER A 21 -10.80 -1.31 -7.91
C SER A 21 -12.31 -1.04 -7.93
N HIS A 22 -12.80 -0.32 -6.93
CA HIS A 22 -14.22 0.01 -6.81
C HIS A 22 -14.53 1.33 -7.50
N LYS A 23 -14.50 1.34 -8.84
CA LYS A 23 -14.71 2.58 -9.65
C LYS A 23 -16.06 3.27 -9.41
N ASN A 24 -17.06 2.56 -8.89
CA ASN A 24 -18.39 3.09 -8.58
C ASN A 24 -18.50 3.71 -7.17
N CYS A 25 -17.44 3.67 -6.36
CA CYS A 25 -17.42 4.31 -5.03
C CYS A 25 -17.52 5.83 -5.17
N GLU A 26 -18.29 6.47 -4.30
CA GLU A 26 -18.48 7.94 -4.26
C GLU A 26 -17.19 8.70 -3.95
N TYR A 27 -16.20 7.99 -3.38
CA TYR A 27 -14.89 8.53 -3.09
C TYR A 27 -13.84 8.17 -4.15
N PHE A 28 -14.18 7.46 -5.24
CA PHE A 28 -13.18 7.04 -6.22
C PHE A 28 -12.78 8.17 -7.20
N PRO A 29 -11.48 8.38 -7.47
CA PRO A 29 -10.34 7.84 -6.73
C PRO A 29 -10.17 8.59 -5.40
N CYS A 30 -9.91 7.87 -4.30
CA CYS A 30 -9.83 8.51 -2.98
C CYS A 30 -8.55 9.34 -2.80
N HIS A 31 -7.58 9.12 -3.69
CA HIS A 31 -6.36 9.91 -3.82
C HIS A 31 -6.17 10.31 -5.27
N GLU A 32 -5.85 11.58 -5.49
CA GLU A 32 -5.70 12.12 -6.84
C GLU A 32 -4.61 11.37 -7.64
N THR A 33 -4.97 10.88 -8.83
CA THR A 33 -4.06 10.20 -9.75
C THR A 33 -4.57 10.31 -11.17
N LYS A 34 -3.66 10.19 -12.14
CA LYS A 34 -4.00 10.03 -13.58
C LYS A 34 -4.11 8.57 -14.00
N ASP A 35 -3.68 7.64 -13.15
CA ASP A 35 -3.62 6.19 -13.42
C ASP A 35 -4.71 5.46 -12.63
N THR A 36 -5.96 5.66 -13.04
CA THR A 36 -7.13 5.05 -12.37
C THR A 36 -7.26 3.55 -12.65
N ASP A 37 -6.67 3.05 -13.72
CA ASP A 37 -6.74 1.62 -14.08
C ASP A 37 -5.85 0.75 -13.20
N ASN A 38 -4.79 1.32 -12.63
CA ASN A 38 -3.97 0.65 -11.62
C ASN A 38 -4.28 1.10 -10.19
N PHE A 39 -5.38 1.85 -9.98
CA PHE A 39 -5.77 2.32 -8.65
C PHE A 39 -6.38 1.19 -7.82
N ASN A 40 -5.67 0.80 -6.77
CA ASN A 40 -6.03 -0.30 -5.88
C ASN A 40 -6.82 0.21 -4.67
N CYS A 41 -8.03 -0.30 -4.49
CA CYS A 41 -8.94 -0.03 -3.37
C CYS A 41 -8.78 -1.05 -2.23
N LEU A 42 -8.02 -2.12 -2.42
CA LEU A 42 -7.83 -3.18 -1.41
C LEU A 42 -7.34 -2.64 -0.06
N PHE A 43 -6.58 -1.54 -0.08
CA PHE A 43 -5.99 -0.91 1.09
C PHE A 43 -6.48 0.52 1.29
N CYS A 44 -7.77 0.81 1.01
CA CYS A 44 -8.36 2.13 1.20
C CYS A 44 -8.16 2.68 2.62
N TYR A 45 -8.22 1.81 3.63
CA TYR A 45 -7.63 2.10 4.92
C TYR A 45 -6.17 1.66 4.92
N CYS A 46 -5.24 2.59 5.08
CA CYS A 46 -3.82 2.30 4.99
C CYS A 46 -3.37 1.40 6.16
N PRO A 47 -3.03 0.12 5.91
CA PRO A 47 -2.60 -0.78 6.98
C PRO A 47 -1.25 -0.34 7.59
N LEU A 48 -0.48 0.46 6.86
CA LEU A 48 0.85 0.91 7.29
C LEU A 48 0.81 2.15 8.18
N TYR A 49 -0.36 2.71 8.49
CA TYR A 49 -0.47 3.93 9.30
C TYR A 49 0.24 3.79 10.65
N ALA A 50 0.08 2.64 11.31
CA ALA A 50 0.66 2.35 12.62
C ALA A 50 2.20 2.30 12.62
N LEU A 51 2.84 2.14 11.46
CA LEU A 51 4.30 2.16 11.35
C LEU A 51 4.89 3.58 11.43
N GLY A 52 4.06 4.62 11.49
CA GLY A 52 4.50 6.01 11.57
C GLY A 52 5.42 6.36 10.40
N SER A 53 6.61 6.90 10.69
CA SER A 53 7.58 7.29 9.67
C SER A 53 8.25 6.12 8.93
N LYS A 54 8.12 4.89 9.44
CA LYS A 54 8.72 3.68 8.83
C LYS A 54 7.87 3.08 7.71
N CYS A 55 6.71 3.68 7.41
CA CYS A 55 5.78 3.15 6.42
C CYS A 55 6.23 3.33 4.95
N GLY A 56 7.26 4.15 4.68
CA GLY A 56 7.79 4.40 3.34
C GLY A 56 6.84 5.11 2.37
N GLY A 57 5.75 5.69 2.89
CA GLY A 57 4.74 6.42 2.10
C GLY A 57 5.00 7.91 2.04
N ASN A 58 4.31 8.60 1.14
CA ASN A 58 4.35 10.05 1.00
C ASN A 58 3.33 10.71 1.95
N PHE A 59 3.67 10.77 3.23
CA PHE A 59 2.85 11.40 4.27
C PHE A 59 3.53 12.67 4.80
N LYS A 60 2.76 13.49 5.50
CA LYS A 60 3.27 14.59 6.35
C LYS A 60 2.66 14.48 7.74
N TYR A 61 3.29 15.09 8.74
CA TYR A 61 2.65 15.31 10.03
C TYR A 61 2.10 16.73 10.07
N THR A 62 0.88 16.87 10.56
CA THR A 62 0.30 18.17 10.91
C THR A 62 0.96 18.73 12.17
N ASP A 63 0.77 20.02 12.45
CA ASP A 63 1.30 20.66 13.67
C ASP A 63 0.76 20.01 14.96
N ASN A 64 -0.41 19.37 14.89
CA ASN A 64 -1.01 18.61 16.00
C ASN A 64 -0.53 17.15 16.08
N GLY A 65 0.47 16.75 15.30
CA GLY A 65 1.04 15.40 15.32
C GLY A 65 0.22 14.33 14.61
N ILE A 66 -0.85 14.70 13.89
CA ILE A 66 -1.64 13.75 13.08
C ILE A 66 -0.90 13.45 11.78
N LYS A 67 -0.79 12.16 11.42
CA LYS A 67 -0.17 11.70 10.18
C LYS A 67 -1.15 11.84 9.02
N ASP A 68 -0.94 12.83 8.17
CA ASP A 68 -1.75 13.07 6.96
C ASP A 68 -1.18 12.30 5.76
N CYS A 69 -2.00 11.42 5.19
CA CYS A 69 -1.67 10.59 4.04
C CYS A 69 -2.46 10.95 2.78
N SER A 70 -3.13 12.10 2.73
CA SER A 70 -3.92 12.56 1.58
C SER A 70 -3.13 12.67 0.27
N ALA A 71 -1.79 12.84 0.35
CA ALA A 71 -0.89 12.85 -0.81
C ALA A 71 -0.20 11.51 -1.09
N CYS A 72 -0.60 10.42 -0.42
CA CYS A 72 0.07 9.12 -0.48
C CYS A 72 -0.67 8.14 -1.41
N LEU A 73 -0.02 7.74 -2.50
CA LEU A 73 -0.53 6.69 -3.40
C LEU A 73 0.06 5.30 -3.15
N LEU A 74 0.88 5.13 -2.10
CA LEU A 74 1.57 3.87 -1.84
C LEU A 74 0.62 2.66 -1.73
N PRO A 75 -0.46 2.68 -0.92
CA PRO A 75 -1.41 1.55 -0.86
C PRO A 75 -2.30 1.45 -2.10
N HIS A 76 -2.37 2.50 -2.91
CA HIS A 76 -3.30 2.64 -4.02
C HIS A 76 -2.73 2.25 -5.39
N LYS A 77 -1.55 1.63 -5.44
CA LYS A 77 -0.97 1.15 -6.70
C LYS A 77 -1.02 -0.37 -6.74
N LYS A 78 -1.56 -0.94 -7.83
CA LYS A 78 -1.59 -2.40 -8.08
C LYS A 78 -0.25 -3.09 -7.79
N LYS A 79 0.85 -2.52 -8.30
CA LYS A 79 2.21 -3.06 -8.13
C LYS A 79 2.73 -3.10 -6.69
N ASN A 80 2.08 -2.42 -5.75
CA ASN A 80 2.57 -2.28 -4.38
C ASN A 80 2.02 -3.32 -3.41
N TYR A 81 1.14 -4.25 -3.84
CA TYR A 81 0.61 -5.29 -2.97
C TYR A 81 1.71 -6.03 -2.19
N GLY A 82 2.76 -6.47 -2.88
CA GLY A 82 3.89 -7.16 -2.24
C GLY A 82 4.62 -6.31 -1.18
N TYR A 83 4.74 -4.99 -1.40
CA TYR A 83 5.33 -4.08 -0.41
C TYR A 83 4.43 -3.95 0.83
N ILE A 84 3.12 -3.79 0.65
CA ILE A 84 2.19 -3.68 1.78
C ILE A 84 2.24 -4.94 2.64
N MET A 85 2.22 -6.11 1.99
CA MET A 85 2.26 -7.39 2.70
C MET A 85 3.60 -7.66 3.39
N SER A 86 4.73 -7.23 2.83
CA SER A 86 6.04 -7.42 3.48
C SER A 86 6.17 -6.66 4.81
N LYS A 87 5.38 -5.60 4.99
CA LYS A 87 5.32 -4.79 6.22
C LYS A 87 4.42 -5.37 7.30
N TYR A 88 3.64 -6.41 7.01
CA TYR A 88 2.68 -6.97 7.96
C TYR A 88 3.36 -7.50 9.25
N ASN A 89 4.55 -8.10 9.12
CA ASN A 89 5.30 -8.57 10.29
C ASN A 89 5.66 -7.42 11.25
N GLU A 90 6.04 -6.24 10.74
CA GLU A 90 6.33 -5.07 11.58
C GLU A 90 5.07 -4.60 12.33
N ILE A 91 3.91 -4.64 11.68
CA ILE A 91 2.62 -4.31 12.28
C ILE A 91 2.25 -5.31 13.37
N MET A 92 2.43 -6.60 13.11
CA MET A 92 2.19 -7.66 14.11
C MET A 92 3.05 -7.48 15.36
N GLU A 93 4.32 -7.11 15.20
CA GLU A 93 5.20 -6.84 16.34
C GLU A 93 4.77 -5.61 17.15
N LEU A 94 4.23 -4.57 16.51
CA LEU A 94 3.63 -3.44 17.23
C LEU A 94 2.39 -3.87 18.02
N ALA A 95 1.52 -4.70 17.42
CA ALA A 95 0.33 -5.21 18.10
C ALA A 95 0.67 -6.06 19.32
N LYS A 96 1.69 -6.94 19.23
CA LYS A 96 2.17 -7.76 20.35
C LYS A 96 2.69 -6.94 21.53
N LYS A 97 3.35 -5.81 21.26
CA LYS A 97 3.88 -4.92 22.30
C LYS A 97 2.79 -4.16 23.07
N ASN A 98 1.61 -4.02 22.47
CA ASN A 98 0.46 -3.32 23.05
C ASN A 98 -0.59 -4.30 23.61
N ARG A 99 -0.17 -5.50 24.02
CA ARG A 99 -1.04 -6.50 24.65
C ARG A 99 -1.37 -6.15 26.10
#